data_AF-A0A4R2RE12-F1
#
_entry.id   AF-A0A4R2RE12-F1
#
_cell.length_a   1.000
_cell.length_b   1.000
_cell.length_c   1.000
_cell.angle_alpha   90.00
_cell.angle_beta   90.00
_cell.angle_gamma   90.00
#
_symmetry.space_group_name_H-M   'P 1'
#
loop_
_entity.id
_entity.type
_entity.pdbx_description
1 polymer ?
#
loop_
_entity_poly.entity_id
_entity_poly.type
_entity_poly.pdbx_seq_one_letter_code
_entity_poly.pdbx_strand_id
1 'polypeptide(L)'
;MNGEGDAFSEKVNQSHQQKVRKFSRCGFDKTESFIMELIRVDKERDTMLYNLNITRIQEQLEMLRVCYSLASELQVGSKGTMEHFALERAAHLAVECMIDVGNTIIDDFIMRDPGGYLDIVDIMEDEQVIQPSVGSVWKQWILLRDRLVRHYTEVQIDELAIFTGQCQVMIQFDHQVQTFLQAEREKGNIE
;
A
#
# COMPACT_ATOMS: atom_id res chain seq x y z
N MET A 1 -0.59 -27.24 17.43
CA MET A 1 -0.20 -25.84 17.68
C MET A 1 -1.28 -24.96 17.08
N ASN A 2 -2.40 -24.77 17.80
CA ASN A 2 -3.58 -24.03 17.32
C ASN A 2 -3.91 -22.93 18.35
N GLY A 3 -3.01 -21.97 18.55
CA GLY A 3 -3.12 -20.98 19.65
C GLY A 3 -3.28 -19.52 19.24
N GLU A 4 -3.05 -19.17 17.97
CA GLU A 4 -2.99 -17.75 17.56
C GLU A 4 -4.25 -17.24 16.84
N GLY A 5 -5.01 -18.13 16.17
CA GLY A 5 -6.27 -17.76 15.51
C GLY A 5 -7.42 -17.46 16.48
N ASP A 6 -7.45 -18.12 17.64
CA ASP A 6 -8.51 -17.94 18.65
C ASP A 6 -8.39 -16.58 19.36
N ALA A 7 -7.16 -16.12 19.60
CA ALA A 7 -6.88 -14.84 20.27
C ALA A 7 -7.26 -13.61 19.42
N PHE A 8 -7.22 -13.73 18.09
CA PHE A 8 -7.66 -12.67 17.17
C PHE A 8 -9.18 -12.62 17.08
N SER A 9 -9.82 -13.79 16.95
CA SER A 9 -11.29 -13.94 16.97
C SER A 9 -11.89 -13.38 18.27
N GLU A 10 -11.29 -13.68 19.43
CA GLU A 10 -11.72 -13.13 20.72
C GLU A 10 -11.57 -11.60 20.80
N LYS A 11 -10.49 -11.02 20.24
CA LYS A 11 -10.28 -9.56 20.24
C LYS A 11 -11.30 -8.83 19.36
N VAL A 12 -11.65 -9.40 18.21
CA VAL A 12 -12.69 -8.85 17.32
C VAL A 12 -14.07 -8.92 18.01
N ASN A 13 -14.34 -10.01 18.72
CA ASN A 13 -15.59 -10.21 19.45
C ASN A 13 -15.70 -9.28 20.69
N GLN A 14 -14.58 -9.01 21.37
CA GLN A 14 -14.51 -8.06 22.48
C GLN A 14 -14.68 -6.60 22.02
N SER A 15 -14.09 -6.23 20.87
CA SER A 15 -14.30 -4.91 20.24
C SER A 15 -15.76 -4.71 19.83
N HIS A 16 -16.41 -5.76 19.29
CA HIS A 16 -17.85 -5.77 19.00
C HIS A 16 -18.71 -5.60 20.25
N GLN A 17 -18.44 -6.36 21.31
CA GLN A 17 -19.18 -6.22 22.57
C GLN A 17 -18.98 -4.85 23.24
N GLN A 18 -17.79 -4.24 23.11
CA GLN A 18 -17.54 -2.88 23.59
C GLN A 18 -18.31 -1.82 22.80
N LYS A 19 -18.39 -1.93 21.47
CA LYS A 19 -19.19 -1.02 20.63
C LYS A 19 -20.68 -1.12 20.95
N VAL A 20 -21.20 -2.33 21.12
CA VAL A 20 -22.61 -2.58 21.52
C VAL A 20 -22.92 -2.00 22.92
N ARG A 21 -21.98 -2.12 23.88
CA ARG A 21 -22.11 -1.54 25.22
C ARG A 21 -21.99 0.00 25.25
N LYS A 22 -21.22 0.59 24.32
CA LYS A 22 -21.08 2.05 24.19
C LYS A 22 -22.38 2.66 23.66
N PHE A 23 -23.03 2.00 22.70
CA PHE A 23 -24.34 2.41 22.16
C PHE A 23 -25.48 2.28 23.18
N SER A 24 -25.46 1.29 24.07
CA SER A 24 -26.49 1.15 25.12
C SER A 24 -26.46 2.25 26.19
N ARG A 25 -25.37 3.03 26.29
CA ARG A 25 -25.26 4.14 27.26
C ARG A 25 -25.85 5.46 26.77
N CYS A 26 -26.20 5.59 25.48
CA CYS A 26 -26.69 6.84 24.88
C CYS A 26 -28.23 7.01 24.92
N GLY A 27 -28.97 6.18 25.64
CA GLY A 27 -30.41 6.40 25.87
C GLY A 27 -31.30 6.34 24.62
N PHE A 28 -30.81 5.82 23.49
CA PHE A 28 -31.63 5.57 22.31
C PHE A 28 -32.53 4.35 22.55
N ASP A 29 -33.83 4.56 22.39
CA ASP A 29 -34.85 3.52 22.54
C ASP A 29 -34.63 2.45 21.46
N LYS A 30 -34.24 1.26 21.90
CA LYS A 30 -33.80 0.16 21.05
C LYS A 30 -35.02 -0.62 20.57
N THR A 31 -35.65 -0.17 19.48
CA THR A 31 -36.44 -1.12 18.71
C THR A 31 -35.47 -2.10 18.06
N GLU A 32 -35.68 -3.39 18.31
CA GLU A 32 -34.89 -4.49 17.73
C GLU A 32 -34.77 -4.35 16.20
N SER A 33 -35.79 -3.77 15.58
CA SER A 33 -35.82 -3.34 14.17
C SER A 33 -34.68 -2.38 13.78
N PHE A 34 -34.39 -1.35 14.59
CA PHE A 34 -33.37 -0.34 14.25
C PHE A 34 -31.95 -0.89 14.40
N ILE A 35 -31.73 -1.76 15.39
CA ILE A 35 -30.46 -2.48 15.54
C ILE A 35 -30.27 -3.47 14.39
N MET A 36 -31.31 -4.21 14.02
CA MET A 36 -31.25 -5.12 12.87
C MET A 36 -31.06 -4.37 11.54
N GLU A 37 -31.62 -3.16 11.41
CA GLU A 37 -31.46 -2.30 10.23
C GLU A 37 -30.05 -1.68 10.17
N LEU A 38 -29.47 -1.26 11.29
CA LEU A 38 -28.06 -0.86 11.38
C LEU A 38 -27.10 -2.02 11.09
N ILE A 39 -27.37 -3.22 11.64
CA ILE A 39 -26.59 -4.43 11.34
C ILE A 39 -26.74 -4.80 9.88
N ARG A 40 -27.94 -4.66 9.30
CA ARG A 40 -28.20 -4.92 7.89
C ARG A 40 -27.49 -3.90 6.99
N VAL A 41 -27.48 -2.62 7.35
CA VAL A 41 -26.75 -1.57 6.62
C VAL A 41 -25.24 -1.75 6.72
N ASP A 42 -24.71 -2.19 7.87
CA ASP A 42 -23.30 -2.58 7.98
C ASP A 42 -23.00 -3.83 7.15
N LYS A 43 -23.90 -4.82 7.13
CA LYS A 43 -23.74 -6.06 6.36
C LYS A 43 -23.94 -5.89 4.85
N GLU A 44 -24.72 -4.89 4.42
CA GLU A 44 -24.88 -4.49 3.02
C GLU A 44 -23.72 -3.60 2.54
N ARG A 45 -22.98 -2.93 3.44
CA ARG A 45 -21.69 -2.29 3.13
C ARG A 45 -20.51 -3.27 3.08
N ASP A 46 -20.64 -4.43 3.71
CA ASP A 46 -19.62 -5.49 3.81
C ASP A 46 -19.53 -6.41 2.57
N THR A 47 -20.34 -6.18 1.53
CA THR A 47 -20.28 -6.90 0.24
C THR A 47 -20.32 -5.92 -0.93
N MET A 48 -19.52 -4.85 -0.89
CA MET A 48 -19.19 -4.12 -2.11
C MET A 48 -18.05 -4.84 -2.83
N LEU A 49 -18.39 -5.44 -3.97
CA LEU A 49 -17.42 -6.03 -4.88
C LEU A 49 -16.77 -4.89 -5.69
N TYR A 50 -15.53 -4.55 -5.37
CA TYR A 50 -14.73 -3.59 -6.11
C TYR A 50 -14.18 -4.24 -7.38
N ASN A 51 -14.23 -3.52 -8.51
CA ASN A 51 -13.69 -3.99 -9.79
C ASN A 51 -12.19 -3.67 -9.92
N LEU A 52 -11.41 -4.06 -8.92
CA LEU A 52 -9.98 -3.76 -8.86
C LEU A 52 -9.24 -4.42 -10.02
N ASN A 53 -8.41 -3.66 -10.73
CA ASN A 53 -7.55 -4.21 -11.78
C ASN A 53 -6.33 -4.95 -11.19
N ILE A 54 -6.57 -6.15 -10.66
CA ILE A 54 -5.53 -7.00 -10.04
C ILE A 54 -4.42 -7.32 -11.04
N THR A 55 -4.76 -7.58 -12.30
CA THR A 55 -3.77 -7.85 -13.35
C THR A 55 -2.77 -6.71 -13.48
N ARG A 56 -3.26 -5.46 -13.55
CA ARG A 56 -2.41 -4.27 -13.63
C ARG A 56 -1.48 -4.14 -12.42
N ILE A 57 -2.01 -4.38 -11.22
CA ILE A 57 -1.19 -4.34 -9.99
C ILE A 57 -0.08 -5.39 -10.05
N GLN A 58 -0.40 -6.62 -10.45
CA GLN A 58 0.59 -7.70 -10.51
C GLN A 58 1.68 -7.41 -11.55
N GLU A 59 1.34 -6.85 -12.72
CA GLU A 59 2.33 -6.42 -13.72
C GLU A 59 3.29 -5.37 -13.15
N GLN A 60 2.78 -4.41 -12.36
CA GLN A 60 3.63 -3.40 -11.72
C GLN A 60 4.50 -3.98 -10.62
N LEU A 61 3.98 -4.92 -9.81
CA LEU A 61 4.78 -5.59 -8.79
C LEU A 61 5.86 -6.50 -9.40
N GLU A 62 5.59 -7.14 -10.54
CA GLU A 62 6.59 -7.91 -11.26
C GLU A 62 7.73 -7.02 -11.77
N MET A 63 7.40 -5.87 -12.39
CA MET A 63 8.41 -4.90 -12.80
C MET A 63 9.19 -4.37 -11.58
N LEU A 64 8.51 -4.12 -10.46
CA LEU A 64 9.16 -3.66 -9.24
C LEU A 64 10.18 -4.68 -8.70
N ARG A 65 9.88 -5.98 -8.79
CA ARG A 65 10.83 -7.06 -8.45
C ARG A 65 12.05 -7.06 -9.39
N VAL A 66 11.86 -6.78 -10.68
CA VAL A 66 12.98 -6.63 -11.62
C VAL A 66 13.87 -5.44 -11.26
N CYS A 67 13.28 -4.30 -10.90
CA CYS A 67 14.03 -3.14 -10.40
C CYS A 67 14.83 -3.47 -9.13
N TYR A 68 14.22 -4.22 -8.20
CA TYR A 68 14.91 -4.70 -7.00
C TYR A 68 16.09 -5.61 -7.33
N SER A 69 15.91 -6.62 -8.19
CA SER A 69 17.00 -7.52 -8.59
C SER A 69 18.18 -6.73 -9.14
N LEU A 70 17.94 -5.80 -10.06
CA LEU A 70 18.99 -4.95 -10.63
C LEU A 70 19.67 -4.05 -9.57
N ALA A 71 18.90 -3.39 -8.71
CA ALA A 71 19.43 -2.51 -7.67
C ALA A 71 20.21 -3.27 -6.58
N SER A 72 19.82 -4.50 -6.27
CA SER A 72 20.50 -5.34 -5.28
C SER A 72 21.80 -5.96 -5.81
N GLU A 73 21.86 -6.25 -7.12
CA GLU A 73 23.07 -6.71 -7.81
C GLU A 73 24.08 -5.58 -8.03
N LEU A 74 23.59 -4.41 -8.46
CA LEU A 74 24.41 -3.22 -8.69
C LEU A 74 24.64 -2.44 -7.39
N GLN A 75 25.58 -2.92 -6.56
CA GLN A 75 26.02 -2.18 -5.38
C GLN A 75 26.77 -0.89 -5.72
N VAL A 76 26.70 0.10 -4.81
CA VAL A 76 27.43 1.37 -4.87
C VAL A 76 28.93 1.11 -5.08
N GLY A 77 29.42 1.41 -6.28
CA GLY A 77 30.81 1.13 -6.69
C GLY A 77 30.95 0.51 -8.07
N SER A 78 29.85 0.16 -8.73
CA SER A 78 29.78 -0.18 -10.16
C SER A 78 30.17 1.03 -11.02
N LYS A 79 31.48 1.20 -11.22
CA LYS A 79 32.06 2.30 -11.99
C LYS A 79 31.83 2.08 -13.48
N GLY A 80 30.78 2.68 -14.02
CA GLY A 80 30.55 2.75 -15.47
C GLY A 80 29.31 3.54 -15.83
N THR A 81 29.32 4.15 -17.02
CA THR A 81 28.16 4.88 -17.55
C THR A 81 26.94 3.97 -17.65
N MET A 82 27.12 2.70 -18.02
CA MET A 82 26.02 1.75 -18.17
C MET A 82 25.28 1.50 -16.86
N GLU A 83 26.01 1.23 -15.78
CA GLU A 83 25.46 0.93 -14.47
C GLU A 83 24.78 2.16 -13.86
N HIS A 84 25.34 3.36 -14.09
CA HIS A 84 24.70 4.61 -13.70
C HIS A 84 23.32 4.78 -14.36
N PHE A 85 23.26 4.66 -15.69
CA PHE A 85 22.01 4.75 -16.43
C PHE A 85 21.02 3.64 -16.07
N ALA A 86 21.51 2.42 -15.79
CA ALA A 86 20.67 1.32 -15.34
C ALA A 86 20.03 1.60 -13.97
N LEU A 87 20.80 2.12 -13.01
CA LEU A 87 20.31 2.50 -11.69
C LEU A 87 19.33 3.67 -11.74
N GLU A 88 19.61 4.70 -12.52
CA GLU A 88 18.66 5.81 -12.75
C GLU A 88 17.33 5.29 -13.30
N ARG A 89 17.39 4.38 -14.28
CA ARG A 89 16.18 3.83 -14.89
C ARG A 89 15.42 2.94 -13.91
N ALA A 90 16.10 2.13 -13.10
CA ALA A 90 15.47 1.33 -12.06
C ALA A 90 14.80 2.18 -10.99
N ALA A 91 15.46 3.24 -10.53
CA ALA A 91 14.89 4.17 -9.55
C ALA A 91 13.64 4.87 -10.10
N HIS A 92 13.69 5.34 -11.35
CA HIS A 92 12.53 5.94 -12.01
C HIS A 92 11.38 4.93 -12.12
N LEU A 93 11.63 3.74 -12.66
CA LEU A 93 10.58 2.72 -12.84
C LEU A 93 10.00 2.25 -11.51
N ALA A 94 10.82 2.10 -10.47
CA ALA A 94 10.33 1.72 -9.14
C ALA A 94 9.29 2.73 -8.61
N VAL A 95 9.55 4.03 -8.78
CA VAL A 95 8.61 5.08 -8.38
C VAL A 95 7.33 5.04 -9.21
N GLU A 96 7.42 4.90 -10.54
CA GLU A 96 6.21 4.80 -11.39
C GLU A 96 5.38 3.57 -11.04
N CYS A 97 6.00 2.41 -10.81
CA CYS A 97 5.28 1.20 -10.42
C CYS A 97 4.54 1.38 -9.08
N MET A 98 5.16 2.02 -8.09
CA MET A 98 4.50 2.32 -6.82
C MET A 98 3.33 3.29 -7.01
N ILE A 99 3.50 4.35 -7.80
CA ILE A 99 2.44 5.32 -8.11
C ILE A 99 1.27 4.64 -8.81
N ASP A 100 1.54 3.80 -9.80
CA ASP A 100 0.50 3.10 -10.57
C ASP A 100 -0.28 2.10 -9.71
N VAL A 101 0.40 1.37 -8.82
CA VAL A 101 -0.26 0.48 -7.85
C VAL A 101 -1.11 1.30 -6.89
N GLY A 102 -0.56 2.39 -6.35
CA GLY A 102 -1.26 3.29 -5.44
C GLY A 102 -2.52 3.88 -6.07
N ASN A 103 -2.42 4.44 -7.27
CA ASN A 103 -3.58 4.95 -8.00
C ASN A 103 -4.63 3.87 -8.25
N THR A 104 -4.23 2.68 -8.72
CA THR A 104 -5.18 1.57 -8.96
C THR A 104 -5.92 1.18 -7.68
N ILE A 105 -5.24 1.12 -6.53
CA ILE A 105 -5.88 0.82 -5.25
C ILE A 105 -6.78 1.99 -4.80
N ILE A 106 -6.30 3.22 -4.89
CA ILE A 106 -7.03 4.40 -4.40
C ILE A 106 -8.32 4.62 -5.20
N ASP A 107 -8.24 4.55 -6.52
CA ASP A 107 -9.36 4.77 -7.43
C ASP A 107 -10.50 3.78 -7.16
N ASP A 108 -10.15 2.50 -6.97
CA ASP A 108 -11.13 1.42 -6.85
C ASP A 108 -11.60 1.16 -5.40
N PHE A 109 -10.76 1.35 -4.38
CA PHE A 109 -11.10 1.05 -2.97
C PHE A 109 -11.37 2.26 -2.09
N ILE A 110 -10.59 3.32 -2.26
CA ILE A 110 -10.52 4.41 -1.27
C ILE A 110 -11.41 5.58 -1.70
N MET A 111 -11.62 5.74 -3.01
CA MET A 111 -12.47 6.78 -3.62
C MET A 111 -12.06 8.20 -3.18
N ARG A 112 -10.76 8.41 -2.93
CA ARG A 112 -10.17 9.70 -2.55
C ARG A 112 -9.22 10.14 -3.66
N ASP A 113 -9.37 11.38 -4.13
CA ASP A 113 -8.44 11.92 -5.14
C ASP A 113 -7.12 12.37 -4.49
N PRO A 114 -5.97 11.84 -4.90
CA PRO A 114 -4.69 12.32 -4.41
C PRO A 114 -4.37 13.71 -4.99
N GLY A 115 -3.98 14.65 -4.13
CA GLY A 115 -3.51 15.99 -4.52
C GLY A 115 -2.12 16.00 -5.17
N GLY A 116 -1.41 14.87 -5.17
CA GLY A 116 -0.11 14.67 -5.79
C GLY A 116 0.52 13.34 -5.39
N TYR A 117 1.72 13.02 -5.89
CA TYR A 117 2.33 11.71 -5.65
C TYR A 117 2.67 11.42 -4.19
N LEU A 118 3.02 12.44 -3.40
CA LEU A 118 3.23 12.24 -1.95
C LEU A 118 1.93 11.86 -1.24
N ASP A 119 0.81 12.41 -1.69
CA ASP A 119 -0.52 12.15 -1.13
C ASP A 119 -0.97 10.71 -1.41
N ILE A 120 -0.58 10.11 -2.54
CA ILE A 120 -0.78 8.67 -2.79
C ILE A 120 -0.20 7.84 -1.64
N VAL A 121 1.03 8.16 -1.20
CA VAL A 121 1.68 7.42 -0.12
C VAL A 121 1.00 7.69 1.22
N ASP A 122 0.64 8.94 1.51
CA ASP A 122 -0.11 9.30 2.72
C ASP A 122 -1.45 8.54 2.80
N ILE A 123 -2.18 8.46 1.70
CA ILE A 123 -3.44 7.72 1.62
C ILE A 123 -3.23 6.22 1.82
N MET A 124 -2.21 5.63 1.20
CA MET A 124 -1.88 4.21 1.41
C MET A 124 -1.46 3.90 2.86
N GLU A 125 -0.83 4.85 3.56
CA GLU A 125 -0.52 4.74 5.00
C GLU A 125 -1.79 4.84 5.86
N ASP A 126 -2.64 5.83 5.59
CA ASP A 126 -3.90 6.06 6.31
C ASP A 126 -4.84 4.84 6.24
N GLU A 127 -4.96 4.24 5.06
CA GLU A 127 -5.80 3.06 4.80
C GLU A 127 -5.09 1.73 5.15
N GLN A 128 -3.94 1.81 5.83
CA GLN A 128 -3.15 0.68 6.32
C GLN A 128 -2.73 -0.31 5.22
N VAL A 129 -2.64 0.13 3.96
CA VAL A 129 -2.11 -0.66 2.84
C VAL A 129 -0.61 -0.86 3.03
N ILE A 130 0.09 0.19 3.50
CA ILE A 130 1.51 0.15 3.79
C ILE A 130 1.83 0.69 5.18
N GLN A 131 2.97 0.27 5.73
CA GLN A 131 3.48 0.78 7.00
C GLN A 131 4.16 2.16 6.81
N PRO A 132 4.11 3.06 7.80
CA PRO A 132 4.77 4.37 7.72
C PRO A 132 6.28 4.33 7.46
N SER A 133 6.96 3.26 7.89
CA SER A 133 8.38 3.05 7.61
C SER A 133 8.67 2.83 6.12
N VAL A 134 7.77 2.11 5.43
CA VAL A 134 7.84 1.88 3.98
C VAL A 134 7.48 3.16 3.23
N GLY A 135 6.39 3.82 3.63
CA GLY A 135 5.95 5.06 3.00
C GLY A 135 6.96 6.21 3.13
N SER A 136 7.68 6.33 4.26
CA SER A 136 8.74 7.32 4.42
C SER A 136 9.86 7.21 3.38
N VAL A 137 10.25 5.99 3.01
CA VAL A 137 11.26 5.76 1.96
C VAL A 137 10.69 6.10 0.58
N TRP A 138 9.45 5.70 0.30
CA TRP A 138 8.79 6.05 -0.97
C TRP A 138 8.64 7.55 -1.17
N LYS A 139 8.30 8.31 -0.12
CA LYS A 139 8.26 9.78 -0.16
C LYS A 139 9.61 10.38 -0.54
N GLN A 140 10.72 9.83 -0.04
CA GLN A 140 12.06 10.25 -0.44
C GLN A 140 12.32 9.99 -1.93
N TRP A 141 11.92 8.81 -2.43
CA TRP A 141 12.13 8.45 -3.84
C TRP A 141 11.21 9.20 -4.80
N ILE A 142 9.99 9.55 -4.40
CA ILE A 142 9.12 10.47 -5.15
C ILE A 142 9.79 11.84 -5.33
N LEU A 143 10.51 12.33 -4.32
CA LEU A 143 11.26 13.58 -4.44
C LEU A 143 12.46 13.44 -5.39
N LEU A 144 13.14 12.27 -5.40
CA LEU A 144 14.20 11.96 -6.35
C LEU A 144 13.68 11.88 -7.80
N ARG A 145 12.45 11.41 -8.00
CA ARG A 145 11.80 11.27 -9.31
C ARG A 145 11.84 12.56 -10.14
N ASP A 146 11.61 13.72 -9.54
CA ASP A 146 11.62 15.00 -10.26
C ASP A 146 12.97 15.26 -10.94
N ARG A 147 14.07 14.91 -10.26
CA ARG A 147 15.41 14.95 -10.87
C ARG A 147 15.59 13.92 -11.97
N LEU A 148 15.15 12.68 -11.75
CA LEU A 148 15.25 11.61 -12.75
C LEU A 148 14.49 11.90 -14.05
N VAL A 149 13.43 12.72 -14.02
CA VAL A 149 12.57 12.96 -15.19
C VAL A 149 12.69 14.35 -15.81
N ARG A 150 13.06 15.37 -15.03
CA ARG A 150 13.12 16.77 -15.50
C ARG A 150 14.50 17.38 -15.40
N HIS A 151 15.26 17.03 -14.35
CA HIS A 151 16.59 17.58 -14.07
C HIS A 151 17.67 16.50 -14.18
N TYR A 152 17.66 15.73 -15.27
CA TYR A 152 18.52 14.56 -15.46
C TYR A 152 20.03 14.87 -15.52
N THR A 153 20.41 16.14 -15.70
CA THR A 153 21.82 16.57 -15.58
C THR A 153 22.28 16.79 -14.14
N GLU A 154 21.36 16.72 -13.17
CA GLU A 154 21.60 17.05 -11.76
C GLU A 154 21.57 15.82 -10.84
N VAL A 155 21.29 14.61 -11.37
CA VAL A 155 21.26 13.37 -10.59
C VAL A 155 22.64 13.06 -10.04
N GLN A 156 22.77 12.97 -8.71
CA GLN A 156 24.04 12.69 -8.04
C GLN A 156 24.21 11.21 -7.73
N ILE A 157 25.46 10.75 -7.74
CA ILE A 157 25.80 9.36 -7.42
C ILE A 157 25.39 8.99 -5.98
N ASP A 158 25.44 9.94 -5.05
CA ASP A 158 25.05 9.74 -3.65
C ASP A 158 23.54 9.46 -3.52
N GLU A 159 22.71 9.99 -4.42
CA GLU A 159 21.28 9.73 -4.43
C GLU A 159 20.96 8.32 -4.92
N LEU A 160 21.68 7.84 -5.94
CA LEU A 160 21.61 6.46 -6.38
C LEU A 160 22.17 5.50 -5.33
N ALA A 161 23.15 5.94 -4.54
CA ALA A 161 23.67 5.18 -3.40
C ALA A 161 22.61 5.02 -2.28
N ILE A 162 21.85 6.07 -2.00
CA ILE A 162 20.72 6.01 -1.06
C ILE A 162 19.64 5.06 -1.60
N PHE A 163 19.27 5.19 -2.87
CA PHE A 163 18.28 4.31 -3.52
C PHE A 163 18.67 2.83 -3.42
N THR A 164 19.89 2.48 -3.83
CA THR A 164 20.39 1.09 -3.75
C THR A 164 20.49 0.60 -2.31
N GLY A 165 20.95 1.44 -1.38
CA GLY A 165 21.00 1.12 0.05
C GLY A 165 19.62 0.89 0.70
N GLN A 166 18.55 1.40 0.09
CA GLN A 166 17.17 1.26 0.56
C GLN A 166 16.33 0.31 -0.32
N CYS A 167 16.93 -0.39 -1.29
CA CYS A 167 16.20 -1.14 -2.32
C CYS A 167 15.24 -2.21 -1.77
N GLN A 168 15.49 -2.72 -0.56
CA GLN A 168 14.62 -3.68 0.13
C GLN A 168 13.18 -3.18 0.32
N VAL A 169 12.95 -1.86 0.34
CA VAL A 169 11.61 -1.28 0.42
C VAL A 169 10.68 -1.77 -0.70
N MET A 170 11.23 -2.08 -1.87
CA MET A 170 10.47 -2.58 -3.03
C MET A 170 9.80 -3.92 -2.73
N ILE A 171 10.54 -4.83 -2.07
CA ILE A 171 10.02 -6.14 -1.65
C ILE A 171 9.07 -6.02 -0.46
N GLN A 172 9.34 -5.08 0.46
CA GLN A 172 8.42 -4.82 1.58
C GLN A 172 7.09 -4.26 1.08
N PHE A 173 7.11 -3.36 0.11
CA PHE A 173 5.92 -2.80 -0.53
C PHE A 173 5.11 -3.89 -1.24
N ASP A 174 5.76 -4.70 -2.08
CA ASP A 174 5.12 -5.84 -2.75
C ASP A 174 4.42 -6.75 -1.73
N HIS A 175 5.12 -7.19 -0.69
CA HIS A 175 4.52 -8.06 0.32
C HIS A 175 3.32 -7.40 1.02
N GLN A 176 3.41 -6.11 1.36
CA GLN A 176 2.31 -5.38 2.03
C GLN A 176 1.09 -5.23 1.11
N VAL A 177 1.29 -4.92 -0.17
CA VAL A 177 0.19 -4.87 -1.16
C VAL A 177 -0.45 -6.25 -1.32
N GLN A 178 0.32 -7.33 -1.47
CA GLN A 178 -0.24 -8.68 -1.58
C GLN A 178 -1.03 -9.07 -0.32
N THR A 179 -0.54 -8.70 0.86
CA THR A 179 -1.21 -8.94 2.14
C THR A 179 -2.55 -8.20 2.21
N PHE A 180 -2.56 -6.92 1.79
CA PHE A 180 -3.77 -6.13 1.69
C PHE A 180 -4.79 -6.79 0.74
N LEU A 181 -4.38 -7.12 -0.49
CA LEU A 181 -5.26 -7.77 -1.47
C LEU A 181 -5.83 -9.10 -0.95
N GLN A 182 -5.00 -9.91 -0.27
CA GLN A 182 -5.46 -11.17 0.29
C GLN A 182 -6.51 -10.95 1.39
N ALA A 183 -6.30 -9.97 2.28
CA ALA A 183 -7.25 -9.62 3.32
C ALA A 183 -8.59 -9.14 2.73
N GLU A 184 -8.55 -8.33 1.67
CA GLU A 184 -9.76 -7.85 0.99
C GLU A 184 -10.50 -8.96 0.25
N ARG A 185 -9.78 -9.92 -0.34
CA ARG A 185 -10.40 -11.14 -0.93
C ARG A 185 -11.09 -11.99 0.14
N GLU A 186 -10.47 -12.18 1.30
CA GLU A 186 -11.06 -12.94 2.42
C GLU A 186 -12.32 -12.29 2.99
N LYS A 187 -12.42 -10.95 2.92
CA LYS A 187 -13.63 -10.20 3.26
C LYS A 187 -14.71 -10.29 2.18
N GLY A 188 -14.37 -10.71 0.95
CA GLY A 188 -15.29 -10.75 -0.19
C GLY A 188 -15.43 -9.41 -0.93
N ASN A 189 -14.49 -8.48 -0.72
CA ASN A 189 -14.49 -7.17 -1.36
C ASN A 189 -13.94 -7.21 -2.80
N ILE A 190 -13.15 -8.23 -3.14
CA ILE A 190 -12.61 -8.48 -4.49
C ILE A 190 -12.61 -9.97 -4.82
N GLU A 191 -12.56 -10.29 -6.12
CA GLU A 191 -12.50 -11.66 -6.65
C GLU A 191 -11.12 -12.34 -6.44
#